data_AF-A0A8S2V2D3-F1
#
_entry.id   AF-A0A8S2V2D3-F1
#
_cell.length_a   1.000
_cell.length_b   1.000
_cell.length_c   1.000
_cell.angle_alpha   90.00
_cell.angle_beta   90.00
_cell.angle_gamma   90.00
#
_symmetry.space_group_name_H-M   'P 1'
#
loop_
_entity.id
_entity.type
_entity.pdbx_description
1 polymer ?
#
loop_
_entity_poly.entity_id
_entity_poly.type
_entity_poly.pdbx_seq_one_letter_code
_entity_poly.pdbx_strand_id
1 'polypeptide(L)'
;IRAETQLIHGEEFNVWRWIQPRSPTSPSPPRRKRAESPKSSNEDSYVYMPPDVGLTDCLKLRNFFDPNTLADDDEIDLVVDSIQNRCATVKRIEHIGIHSIFVYLKFSSNEAAAQGFHLLNNWKYHGREIIAKYLRLERYYEHFPEARDSGSANN
;
A
#
# COMPACT_ATOMS: atom_id res chain seq x y z
N ILE A 1 5.56 1.57 -24.25
CA ILE A 1 6.93 2.02 -24.63
C ILE A 1 7.15 1.75 -26.12
N ARG A 2 7.87 2.63 -26.83
CA ARG A 2 8.38 2.36 -28.20
C ARG A 2 9.90 2.28 -28.15
N ALA A 3 10.49 1.34 -28.88
CA ALA A 3 11.92 1.38 -29.17
C ALA A 3 12.15 2.35 -30.34
N GLU A 4 13.17 3.18 -30.25
CA GLU A 4 13.51 4.21 -31.22
C GLU A 4 15.03 4.34 -31.25
N THR A 5 15.63 4.28 -32.43
CA THR A 5 17.08 4.45 -32.59
C THR A 5 17.40 5.94 -32.50
N GLN A 6 18.29 6.31 -31.58
CA GLN A 6 18.65 7.69 -31.30
C GLN A 6 20.17 7.83 -31.25
N LEU A 7 20.68 8.83 -31.96
CA LEU A 7 22.12 9.04 -32.12
C LEU A 7 22.64 9.91 -30.97
N ILE A 8 23.52 9.34 -30.15
CA ILE A 8 24.06 9.95 -28.92
C ILE A 8 25.59 9.92 -29.03
N HIS A 9 26.22 11.09 -28.93
CA HIS A 9 27.68 11.26 -29.06
C HIS A 9 28.33 10.69 -30.35
N GLY A 10 27.56 10.48 -31.42
CA GLY A 10 28.06 9.99 -32.70
C GLY A 10 27.73 8.52 -32.99
N GLU A 11 27.24 7.77 -31.99
CA GLU A 11 26.85 6.37 -32.13
C GLU A 11 25.33 6.19 -32.00
N GLU A 12 24.78 5.19 -32.69
CA GLU A 12 23.34 4.90 -32.71
C GLU A 12 22.95 3.93 -31.60
N PHE A 13 22.11 4.37 -30.68
CA PHE A 13 21.61 3.54 -29.57
C PHE A 13 20.11 3.31 -29.69
N ASN A 14 19.67 2.07 -29.45
CA ASN A 14 18.24 1.75 -29.36
C ASN A 14 17.70 2.13 -27.98
N VAL A 15 17.02 3.28 -27.90
CA VAL A 15 16.46 3.80 -26.65
C VAL A 15 14.97 3.51 -26.54
N TRP A 16 14.48 3.38 -25.31
CA TRP A 16 13.07 3.06 -25.03
C TRP A 16 12.31 4.31 -24.58
N ARG A 17 11.41 4.80 -25.42
CA ARG A 17 10.57 5.96 -25.11
C ARG A 17 9.24 5.53 -24.49
N TRP A 18 8.92 6.09 -23.33
CA TRP A 18 7.59 5.97 -22.73
C TRP A 18 6.57 6.79 -23.52
N ILE A 19 5.51 6.12 -23.96
CA ILE A 19 4.40 6.72 -24.71
C ILE A 19 3.25 6.91 -23.74
N GLN A 20 2.82 8.15 -23.52
CA GLN A 20 1.61 8.43 -22.75
C GLN A 20 0.36 8.05 -23.57
N PRO A 21 -0.66 7.42 -22.97
CA PRO A 21 -1.91 7.13 -23.67
C PRO A 21 -2.70 8.43 -23.88
N ARG A 22 -3.02 8.74 -25.14
CA ARG A 22 -3.99 9.80 -25.48
C ARG A 22 -5.40 9.20 -25.48
N SER A 23 -6.33 9.85 -24.79
CA SER A 23 -7.76 9.51 -24.84
C SER A 23 -8.39 9.89 -26.20
N PRO A 24 -9.52 9.28 -26.60
CA PRO A 24 -9.84 9.11 -28.01
C PRO A 24 -10.89 10.10 -28.56
N THR A 25 -10.76 10.39 -29.86
CA THR A 25 -11.90 10.70 -30.75
C THR A 25 -11.86 9.68 -31.90
N SER A 26 -12.91 8.86 -32.04
CA SER A 26 -13.09 7.84 -33.09
C SER A 26 -13.58 8.50 -34.41
N PRO A 27 -13.54 7.87 -35.61
CA PRO A 27 -13.94 6.48 -35.94
C PRO A 27 -12.91 5.71 -36.82
N SER A 28 -12.87 4.38 -37.04
CA SER A 28 -13.59 3.15 -36.63
C SER A 28 -12.78 1.92 -37.20
N PRO A 29 -13.28 0.69 -37.49
CA PRO A 29 -12.66 -0.58 -37.02
C PRO A 29 -12.19 -1.50 -38.20
N PRO A 30 -11.94 -2.85 -38.10
CA PRO A 30 -12.07 -3.78 -36.96
C PRO A 30 -11.01 -4.92 -36.79
N ARG A 31 -11.22 -5.78 -35.77
CA ARG A 31 -10.67 -7.16 -35.55
C ARG A 31 -9.21 -7.27 -35.05
N ARG A 32 -8.82 -8.25 -34.20
CA ARG A 32 -9.54 -9.22 -33.30
C ARG A 32 -8.50 -9.89 -32.34
N LYS A 33 -8.94 -10.37 -31.15
CA LYS A 33 -8.29 -11.40 -30.28
C LYS A 33 -6.93 -11.00 -29.62
N ARG A 34 -6.79 -10.80 -28.29
CA ARG A 34 -6.84 -11.79 -27.18
C ARG A 34 -6.18 -13.13 -27.57
N ALA A 35 -5.05 -13.59 -27.05
CA ALA A 35 -4.35 -13.26 -25.80
C ALA A 35 -2.87 -13.76 -25.85
N GLU A 36 -2.11 -14.03 -24.78
CA GLU A 36 -2.30 -14.00 -23.31
C GLU A 36 -0.97 -13.53 -22.64
N SER A 37 -0.68 -13.87 -21.37
CA SER A 37 0.56 -13.49 -20.66
C SER A 37 1.44 -14.69 -20.26
N PRO A 38 2.77 -14.56 -20.25
CA PRO A 38 3.64 -15.32 -19.35
C PRO A 38 4.01 -14.46 -18.14
N LYS A 39 3.80 -15.01 -16.93
CA LYS A 39 4.29 -14.42 -15.67
C LYS A 39 5.82 -14.52 -15.62
N SER A 40 6.48 -13.49 -15.10
CA SER A 40 7.82 -13.62 -14.53
C SER A 40 7.81 -13.07 -13.10
N SER A 41 8.58 -13.72 -12.22
CA SER A 41 8.63 -13.48 -10.78
C SER A 41 9.19 -12.10 -10.45
N ASN A 42 8.52 -11.38 -9.55
CA ASN A 42 9.03 -10.14 -8.93
C ASN A 42 9.02 -10.32 -7.41
N GLU A 43 10.20 -10.40 -6.80
CA GLU A 43 10.38 -10.43 -5.34
C GLU A 43 10.30 -9.05 -4.68
N ASP A 44 10.31 -7.97 -5.47
CA ASP A 44 10.00 -6.61 -5.01
C ASP A 44 8.64 -6.14 -5.56
N SER A 45 7.56 -6.69 -5.02
CA SER A 45 6.20 -6.21 -5.33
C SER A 45 5.90 -4.88 -4.63
N TYR A 46 6.60 -3.82 -5.05
CA TYR A 46 6.01 -2.48 -5.06
C TYR A 46 4.82 -2.50 -6.02
N VAL A 47 3.70 -3.04 -5.55
CA VAL A 47 2.43 -3.01 -6.26
C VAL A 47 2.11 -1.54 -6.51
N TYR A 48 2.22 -1.13 -7.77
CA TYR A 48 1.57 0.06 -8.29
C TYR A 48 0.06 -0.16 -8.12
N MET A 49 -0.43 0.14 -6.92
CA MET A 49 -1.85 0.13 -6.62
C MET A 49 -2.51 1.11 -7.61
N PRO A 50 -3.46 0.66 -8.45
CA PRO A 50 -4.16 1.59 -9.32
C PRO A 50 -4.85 2.66 -8.45
N PRO A 51 -4.94 3.91 -8.93
CA PRO A 51 -5.46 5.04 -8.13
C PRO A 51 -6.94 4.92 -7.73
N ASP A 52 -7.58 3.81 -8.10
CA ASP A 52 -8.99 3.48 -7.91
C ASP A 52 -9.18 2.28 -6.97
N VAL A 53 -8.15 1.90 -6.18
CA VAL A 53 -8.35 1.04 -5.00
C VAL A 53 -9.09 1.88 -3.96
N GLY A 54 -10.42 1.86 -4.06
CA GLY A 54 -11.33 2.60 -3.19
C GLY A 54 -11.00 2.39 -1.72
N LEU A 55 -11.13 3.49 -0.96
CA LEU A 55 -10.89 3.61 0.48
C LEU A 55 -11.28 2.32 1.21
N THR A 56 -10.27 1.53 1.58
CA THR A 56 -10.45 0.34 2.41
C THR A 56 -10.37 0.69 3.88
N ASP A 57 -10.89 -0.20 4.71
CA ASP A 57 -10.86 -0.14 6.17
C ASP A 57 -9.48 -0.50 6.76
N CYS A 58 -8.51 -0.88 5.92
CA CYS A 58 -7.19 -1.35 6.35
C CYS A 58 -6.06 -0.42 5.90
N LEU A 59 -5.15 -0.10 6.82
CA LEU A 59 -3.94 0.69 6.56
C LEU A 59 -2.67 -0.11 6.84
N LYS A 60 -1.66 0.06 5.98
CA LYS A 60 -0.26 -0.30 6.25
C LYS A 60 0.53 0.96 6.57
N LEU A 61 1.18 0.98 7.73
CA LEU A 61 2.08 2.03 8.16
C LEU A 61 3.53 1.58 7.99
N ARG A 62 4.40 2.52 7.61
CA ARG A 62 5.85 2.34 7.48
C ARG A 62 6.58 3.35 8.36
N ASN A 63 7.85 3.06 8.65
CA ASN A 63 8.80 3.97 9.30
C ASN A 63 8.61 4.15 10.83
N PHE A 64 7.83 3.28 11.48
CA PHE A 64 7.77 3.21 12.95
C PHE A 64 9.07 2.66 13.53
N PHE A 65 9.45 1.45 13.11
CA PHE A 65 10.68 0.76 13.52
C PHE A 65 11.87 1.14 12.65
N ASP A 66 13.10 0.99 13.17
CA ASP A 66 14.31 1.14 12.37
C ASP A 66 14.58 -0.13 11.55
N PRO A 67 14.93 -0.05 10.25
CA PRO A 67 15.22 -1.25 9.46
C PRO A 67 16.52 -1.97 9.87
N ASN A 68 17.39 -1.33 10.65
CA ASN A 68 18.68 -1.90 11.10
C ASN A 68 18.63 -2.39 12.55
N THR A 69 17.51 -2.15 13.27
CA THR A 69 17.30 -2.57 14.67
C THR A 69 16.19 -3.60 14.69
N LEU A 70 16.30 -4.62 15.55
CA LEU A 70 15.19 -5.52 15.78
C LEU A 70 14.13 -4.78 16.60
N ALA A 71 12.85 -4.94 16.26
CA ALA A 71 11.79 -4.40 17.11
C ALA A 71 11.68 -5.27 18.37
N ASP A 72 12.03 -4.71 19.52
CA ASP A 72 11.85 -5.34 20.83
C ASP A 72 10.37 -5.24 21.27
N ASP A 73 9.92 -6.15 22.14
CA ASP A 73 8.54 -6.20 22.63
C ASP A 73 8.12 -4.87 23.30
N ASP A 74 9.01 -4.22 24.05
CA ASP A 74 8.78 -2.89 24.64
C ASP A 74 8.61 -1.78 23.57
N GLU A 75 9.33 -1.83 22.44
CA GLU A 75 9.15 -0.86 21.35
C GLU A 75 7.81 -1.11 20.63
N ILE A 76 7.43 -2.37 20.48
CA ILE A 76 6.13 -2.79 19.93
C ILE A 76 4.98 -2.23 20.76
N ASP A 77 5.00 -2.44 22.07
CA ASP A 77 3.95 -1.93 22.98
C ASP A 77 3.87 -0.40 22.98
N LEU A 78 5.03 0.29 23.02
CA LEU A 78 5.10 1.75 22.91
C LEU A 78 4.53 2.28 21.59
N VAL A 79 4.76 1.59 20.47
CA VAL A 79 4.19 1.94 19.17
C VAL A 79 2.68 1.73 19.15
N VAL A 80 2.18 0.61 19.70
CA VAL A 80 0.75 0.31 19.82
C VAL A 80 0.04 1.39 20.65
N ASP A 81 0.53 1.68 21.85
CA ASP A 81 -0.02 2.73 22.73
C ASP A 81 0.01 4.12 22.08
N SER A 82 1.11 4.45 21.40
CA SER A 82 1.25 5.73 20.70
C SER A 82 0.25 5.87 19.56
N ILE A 83 -0.04 4.79 18.82
CA ILE A 83 -1.07 4.77 17.78
C ILE A 83 -2.47 4.87 18.39
N GLN A 84 -2.76 4.10 19.45
CA GLN A 84 -4.07 4.15 20.14
C GLN A 84 -4.37 5.56 20.66
N ASN A 85 -3.39 6.20 21.31
CA ASN A 85 -3.51 7.57 21.81
C ASN A 85 -3.68 8.58 20.66
N ARG A 86 -2.88 8.46 19.59
CA ARG A 86 -2.98 9.32 18.39
C ARG A 86 -4.34 9.21 17.69
N CYS A 87 -4.93 8.02 17.68
CA CYS A 87 -6.23 7.73 17.12
C CYS A 87 -7.37 7.69 18.16
N ALA A 88 -7.18 8.21 19.38
CA ALA A 88 -8.20 8.17 20.44
C ALA A 88 -9.50 8.94 20.11
N THR A 89 -9.46 9.83 19.11
CA THR A 89 -10.64 10.49 18.50
C THR A 89 -11.39 9.56 17.54
N VAL A 90 -10.67 8.67 16.85
CA VAL A 90 -11.16 7.67 15.90
C VAL A 90 -11.31 6.32 16.63
N LYS A 91 -12.25 6.25 17.58
CA LYS A 91 -12.51 5.08 18.46
C LYS A 91 -13.10 3.86 17.73
N ARG A 92 -12.45 3.40 16.66
CA ARG A 92 -12.93 2.35 15.73
C ARG A 92 -11.78 1.52 15.14
N ILE A 93 -10.64 1.41 15.82
CA ILE A 93 -9.62 0.42 15.44
C ILE A 93 -10.09 -0.94 15.98
N GLU A 94 -10.25 -1.92 15.08
CA GLU A 94 -10.63 -3.29 15.45
C GLU A 94 -9.39 -4.16 15.73
N HIS A 95 -8.32 -3.95 14.98
CA HIS A 95 -7.11 -4.77 15.10
C HIS A 95 -5.85 -3.95 14.77
N ILE A 96 -4.79 -4.19 15.56
CA ILE A 96 -3.45 -3.68 15.32
C ILE A 96 -2.54 -4.90 15.26
N GLY A 97 -2.05 -5.21 14.06
CA GLY A 97 -1.11 -6.30 13.81
C GLY A 97 0.25 -5.73 13.42
N ILE A 98 1.34 -6.34 13.90
CA ILE A 98 2.70 -6.00 13.49
C ILE A 98 3.31 -7.22 12.80
N HIS A 99 3.89 -7.02 11.62
CA HIS A 99 4.52 -8.08 10.86
C HIS A 99 5.75 -7.56 10.14
N SER A 100 6.92 -8.13 10.49
CA SER A 100 8.23 -7.53 10.19
C SER A 100 8.26 -6.07 10.71
N ILE A 101 8.88 -5.15 9.97
CA ILE A 101 9.02 -3.73 10.33
C ILE A 101 7.78 -2.85 10.03
N PHE A 102 6.60 -3.46 9.85
CA PHE A 102 5.39 -2.76 9.42
C PHE A 102 4.23 -2.96 10.40
N VAL A 103 3.53 -1.87 10.69
CA VAL A 103 2.29 -1.89 11.47
C VAL A 103 1.09 -1.90 10.52
N TYR A 104 0.09 -2.72 10.83
CA TYR A 104 -1.11 -2.93 10.04
C TYR A 104 -2.35 -2.68 10.89
N LEU A 105 -3.15 -1.68 10.51
CA LEU A 105 -4.38 -1.33 11.19
C LEU A 105 -5.60 -1.81 10.41
N LYS A 106 -6.58 -2.37 11.11
CA LYS A 106 -7.93 -2.62 10.63
C LYS A 106 -8.90 -1.72 11.40
N PHE A 107 -9.72 -0.95 10.70
CA PHE A 107 -10.75 -0.11 11.27
C PHE A 107 -12.14 -0.73 11.07
N SER A 108 -13.13 -0.31 11.86
CA SER A 108 -14.51 -0.79 11.73
C SER A 108 -15.28 -0.18 10.54
N SER A 109 -14.68 0.77 9.81
CA SER A 109 -15.27 1.38 8.62
C SER A 109 -14.22 2.10 7.78
N ASN A 110 -14.50 2.24 6.48
CA ASN A 110 -13.67 2.98 5.54
C ASN A 110 -13.55 4.48 5.91
N GLU A 111 -14.59 5.07 6.53
CA GLU A 111 -14.55 6.45 7.03
C GLU A 111 -13.58 6.58 8.22
N ALA A 112 -13.60 5.63 9.16
CA ALA A 112 -12.67 5.61 10.27
C ALA A 112 -11.22 5.41 9.78
N ALA A 113 -11.00 4.54 8.79
CA ALA A 113 -9.70 4.38 8.16
C ALA A 113 -9.22 5.67 7.47
N ALA A 114 -10.12 6.44 6.83
CA ALA A 114 -9.77 7.74 6.25
C ALA A 114 -9.35 8.77 7.31
N GLN A 115 -10.08 8.86 8.43
CA GLN A 115 -9.71 9.72 9.55
C GLN A 115 -8.36 9.28 10.17
N GLY A 116 -8.17 7.98 10.39
CA GLY A 116 -6.91 7.40 10.86
C GLY A 116 -5.74 7.69 9.91
N PHE A 117 -5.95 7.57 8.59
CA PHE A 117 -4.96 7.91 7.56
C PHE A 117 -4.52 9.37 7.68
N HIS A 118 -5.46 10.32 7.83
CA HIS A 118 -5.12 11.73 7.98
C HIS A 118 -4.39 12.07 9.30
N LEU A 119 -4.61 11.30 10.37
CA LEU A 119 -3.93 11.50 11.67
C LEU A 119 -2.52 10.90 11.74
N LEU A 120 -2.30 9.79 11.03
CA LEU A 120 -1.08 8.98 11.06
C LEU A 120 -0.13 9.29 9.90
N ASN A 121 -0.63 9.64 8.71
CA ASN A 121 0.22 9.96 7.57
C ASN A 121 0.96 11.28 7.80
N ASN A 122 2.27 11.29 7.52
CA ASN A 122 3.20 12.39 7.79
C ASN A 122 3.34 12.75 9.30
N TRP A 123 2.87 11.89 10.21
CA TRP A 123 3.15 12.06 11.64
C TRP A 123 4.64 11.84 11.92
N LYS A 124 5.25 12.72 12.72
CA LYS A 124 6.64 12.55 13.18
C LYS A 124 6.70 11.73 14.46
N TYR A 125 7.32 10.56 14.37
CA TYR A 125 7.59 9.64 15.48
C TYR A 125 9.10 9.40 15.54
N HIS A 126 9.75 9.69 16.67
CA HIS A 126 11.22 9.56 16.86
C HIS A 126 12.07 10.17 15.73
N GLY A 127 11.64 11.33 15.20
CA GLY A 127 12.33 12.02 14.09
C GLY A 127 12.05 11.46 12.69
N ARG A 128 11.36 10.31 12.58
CA ARG A 128 10.93 9.68 11.33
C ARG A 128 9.51 10.12 10.95
N GLU A 129 9.26 10.34 9.67
CA GLU A 129 7.90 10.60 9.16
C GLU A 129 7.20 9.27 8.82
N ILE A 130 6.07 9.02 9.45
CA ILE A 130 5.23 7.83 9.24
C ILE A 130 4.51 7.96 7.90
N ILE A 131 4.60 6.91 7.07
CA ILE A 131 3.92 6.83 5.78
C ILE A 131 2.79 5.81 5.89
N ALA A 132 1.55 6.26 5.75
CA ALA A 132 0.39 5.39 5.67
C ALA A 132 0.06 5.08 4.21
N LYS A 133 -0.45 3.87 3.93
CA LYS A 133 -1.06 3.49 2.66
C LYS A 133 -2.26 2.57 2.91
N TYR A 134 -3.30 2.70 2.08
CA TYR A 134 -4.41 1.75 2.09
C TYR A 134 -3.94 0.35 1.66
N LEU A 135 -4.50 -0.67 2.32
CA LEU A 135 -4.26 -2.07 2.05
C LEU A 135 -5.60 -2.77 1.81
N ARG A 136 -5.64 -3.76 0.91
CA ARG A 136 -6.84 -4.59 0.74
C ARG A 136 -7.02 -5.53 1.93
N LEU A 137 -8.26 -5.72 2.36
CA LEU A 137 -8.64 -6.62 3.44
C LEU A 137 -8.11 -8.05 3.23
N GLU A 138 -8.15 -8.57 2.00
CA GLU A 138 -7.55 -9.87 1.62
C GLU A 138 -6.06 -9.96 2.00
N ARG A 139 -5.29 -8.90 1.70
CA ARG A 139 -3.85 -8.80 2.01
C ARG A 139 -3.57 -8.59 3.49
N TYR A 140 -4.53 -8.04 4.24
CA TYR A 140 -4.44 -7.98 5.70
C TYR A 140 -4.52 -9.40 6.29
N TYR A 141 -5.50 -10.19 5.83
CA TYR A 141 -5.75 -11.56 6.29
C TYR A 141 -4.72 -12.59 5.82
N GLU A 142 -3.88 -12.28 4.83
CA GLU A 142 -2.68 -13.08 4.50
C GLU A 142 -1.65 -13.07 5.65
N HIS A 143 -1.59 -11.99 6.43
CA HIS A 143 -0.70 -11.85 7.58
C HIS A 143 -1.38 -12.14 8.92
N PHE A 144 -2.66 -11.74 9.06
CA PHE A 144 -3.44 -11.79 10.31
C PHE A 144 -4.78 -12.51 10.08
N PRO A 145 -4.79 -13.84 9.91
CA PRO A 145 -6.01 -14.61 9.69
C PRO A 145 -7.01 -14.51 10.86
N GLU A 146 -6.52 -14.33 12.10
CA GLU A 146 -7.32 -14.13 13.31
C GLU A 146 -8.16 -12.85 13.29
N ALA A 147 -7.71 -11.81 12.57
CA ALA A 147 -8.45 -10.54 12.43
C ALA A 147 -9.71 -10.66 11.56
N ARG A 148 -9.98 -11.84 10.99
CA ARG A 148 -11.24 -12.16 10.27
C ARG A 148 -12.40 -12.30 11.24
N ASP A 149 -12.16 -12.96 12.37
CA ASP A 149 -13.19 -13.34 13.34
C ASP A 149 -13.36 -12.30 14.46
N SER A 150 -12.50 -11.27 14.51
CA SER A 150 -12.58 -10.16 15.47
C SER A 150 -13.90 -9.37 15.43
N GLY A 151 -14.69 -9.51 14.35
CA GLY A 151 -16.03 -8.93 14.21
C GLY A 151 -17.19 -9.90 14.47
N SER A 152 -16.93 -11.14 14.90
CA SER A 152 -17.94 -12.20 15.10
C SER A 152 -17.97 -12.81 16.51
N ALA A 153 -17.39 -12.12 17.50
CA ALA A 153 -17.51 -12.48 18.92
C ALA A 153 -18.90 -12.12 19.49
N ASN A 154 -19.95 -12.74 18.94
CA ASN A 154 -21.29 -12.79 19.53
C ASN A 154 -21.51 -14.18 20.16
N ASN A 155 -21.20 -14.31 21.46
CA ASN A 155 -21.97 -15.14 22.40
C ASN A 155 -21.58 -14.84 23.86
#